data_AF-A0A945K4N3-F1
#
_entry.id   AF-A0A945K4N3-F1
#
_cell.length_a   1.000
_cell.length_b   1.000
_cell.length_c   1.000
_cell.angle_alpha   90.00
_cell.angle_beta   90.00
_cell.angle_gamma   90.00
#
_symmetry.space_group_name_H-M   'P 1'
#
loop_
_entity.id
_entity.type
_entity.pdbx_description
1 polymer ?
#
loop_
_entity_poly.entity_id
_entity_poly.type
_entity_poly.pdbx_seq_one_letter_code
_entity_poly.pdbx_strand_id
1 'polypeptide(L)'
;MRKTISLLILAVIINSCTVEVLVDGCTDVYAENYNSNADNDDGSCWYTCDDPYSINYNLVLNSNYCEYEADVVFYEDVAAAVYFDNLGIDWLDIYVGNDYVGSLQATLGFTYVPVCYPTDPDAVHFTLAWENSQSSTFTWSVRDGFGTIHYSGTDLILANNCLPMELTFKKIQDYKDSK
;
A
#
# COMPACT_ATOMS: atom_id res chain seq x y z
N MET A 1 -81.24 35.50 -26.44
CA MET A 1 -79.90 35.56 -27.09
C MET A 1 -78.88 35.09 -26.07
N ARG A 2 -78.20 33.95 -26.32
CA ARG A 2 -76.75 33.87 -26.66
C ARG A 2 -75.88 34.47 -25.55
N LYS A 3 -74.83 33.84 -25.00
CA LYS A 3 -74.00 32.67 -25.34
C LYS A 3 -73.02 32.57 -24.15
N THR A 4 -72.95 31.43 -23.45
CA THR A 4 -71.82 30.48 -23.49
C THR A 4 -70.46 30.97 -22.95
N ILE A 5 -69.87 30.12 -22.09
CA ILE A 5 -68.46 29.69 -22.03
C ILE A 5 -67.56 30.25 -20.90
N SER A 6 -67.08 29.25 -20.14
CA SER A 6 -65.84 29.14 -19.36
C SER A 6 -65.78 29.70 -17.94
N LEU A 7 -66.39 28.95 -17.01
CA LEU A 7 -65.63 28.37 -15.89
C LEU A 7 -64.39 27.62 -16.44
N LEU A 8 -63.29 27.52 -15.66
CA LEU A 8 -61.94 27.06 -16.06
C LEU A 8 -61.19 28.18 -16.80
N ILE A 9 -60.25 28.94 -16.23
CA ILE A 9 -58.92 28.52 -15.76
C ILE A 9 -58.42 29.56 -14.73
N LEU A 10 -58.93 29.56 -13.49
CA LEU A 10 -58.32 30.35 -12.40
C LEU A 10 -58.15 29.50 -11.13
N ALA A 11 -57.93 28.20 -11.30
CA ALA A 11 -57.78 27.26 -10.19
C ALA A 11 -56.80 26.12 -10.51
N VAL A 12 -55.67 26.39 -11.18
CA VAL A 12 -54.56 25.41 -11.25
C VAL A 12 -53.21 26.14 -11.36
N ILE A 13 -52.81 26.96 -10.38
CA ILE A 13 -51.38 27.34 -10.25
C ILE A 13 -50.92 27.42 -8.78
N ILE A 14 -51.53 26.62 -7.88
CA ILE A 14 -51.11 26.55 -6.47
C ILE A 14 -51.07 25.12 -5.95
N ASN A 15 -50.67 24.15 -6.79
CA ASN A 15 -50.45 22.80 -6.28
C ASN A 15 -49.28 22.03 -6.89
N SER A 16 -48.18 22.71 -7.23
CA SER A 16 -46.94 21.99 -7.54
C SER A 16 -45.69 22.76 -7.10
N CYS A 17 -45.69 23.18 -5.83
CA CYS A 17 -44.43 23.39 -5.12
C CYS A 17 -44.43 22.43 -3.94
N THR A 18 -44.21 21.15 -4.24
CA THR A 18 -43.78 20.19 -3.22
C THR A 18 -42.32 20.52 -2.95
N VAL A 19 -42.03 21.06 -1.76
CA VAL A 19 -40.65 21.14 -1.29
C VAL A 19 -40.23 19.71 -0.98
N GLU A 20 -39.42 19.12 -1.85
CA GLU A 20 -38.72 17.88 -1.51
C GLU A 20 -37.75 18.23 -0.39
N VAL A 21 -38.01 17.69 0.81
CA VAL A 21 -37.06 17.76 1.91
C VAL A 21 -36.06 16.67 1.65
N LEU A 22 -34.88 17.05 1.16
CA LEU A 22 -33.77 16.12 1.04
C LEU A 22 -33.22 15.85 2.44
N VAL A 23 -33.03 14.57 2.75
CA VAL A 23 -32.38 14.13 3.97
C VAL A 23 -30.88 13.98 3.69
N ASP A 24 -30.06 14.73 4.41
CA ASP A 24 -28.61 14.59 4.36
C ASP A 24 -28.15 13.52 5.37
N GLY A 25 -27.17 12.70 4.98
CA GLY A 25 -26.56 11.70 5.84
C GLY A 25 -25.65 10.77 5.04
N CYS A 26 -24.93 9.86 5.71
CA CYS A 26 -24.09 8.91 5.00
C CYS A 26 -24.93 7.99 4.07
N THR A 27 -24.61 7.97 2.78
CA THR A 27 -25.30 7.13 1.78
C THR A 27 -24.55 5.85 1.43
N ASP A 28 -23.32 5.68 1.91
CA ASP A 28 -22.53 4.46 1.67
C ASP A 28 -23.00 3.30 2.55
N VAL A 29 -23.43 2.21 1.91
CA VAL A 29 -23.96 1.01 2.57
C VAL A 29 -22.90 0.26 3.38
N TYR A 30 -21.61 0.49 3.09
CA TYR A 30 -20.49 -0.12 3.79
C TYR A 30 -20.00 0.73 4.98
N ALA A 31 -20.56 1.93 5.20
CA ALA A 31 -20.22 2.75 6.34
C ALA A 31 -20.97 2.33 7.60
N GLU A 32 -20.33 2.52 8.74
CA GLU A 32 -20.87 2.17 10.07
C GLU A 32 -22.06 3.06 10.48
N ASN A 33 -22.14 4.27 9.92
CA ASN A 33 -23.25 5.21 10.10
C ASN A 33 -24.14 5.37 8.86
N TYR A 34 -24.22 4.35 8.01
CA TYR A 34 -25.14 4.35 6.87
C TYR A 34 -26.56 4.75 7.29
N ASN A 35 -27.12 5.75 6.60
CA ASN A 35 -28.49 6.19 6.77
C ASN A 35 -29.31 5.83 5.53
N SER A 36 -30.14 4.79 5.63
CA SER A 36 -31.00 4.36 4.51
C SER A 36 -32.07 5.38 4.10
N ASN A 37 -32.29 6.43 4.91
CA ASN A 37 -33.21 7.51 4.59
C ASN A 37 -32.51 8.73 4.00
N ALA A 38 -31.18 8.75 3.89
CA ALA A 38 -30.46 9.86 3.29
C ALA A 38 -30.65 9.87 1.77
N ASP A 39 -30.99 11.03 1.23
CA ASP A 39 -31.09 11.32 -0.19
C ASP A 39 -29.76 11.86 -0.75
N ASN A 40 -28.99 12.58 0.07
CA ASN A 40 -27.66 13.08 -0.28
C ASN A 40 -26.61 12.65 0.73
N ASP A 41 -25.42 12.34 0.22
CA ASP A 41 -24.23 12.16 1.06
C ASP A 41 -23.81 13.49 1.69
N ASP A 42 -23.71 13.51 3.02
CA ASP A 42 -23.23 14.67 3.78
C ASP A 42 -21.73 14.62 4.07
N GLY A 43 -21.03 13.57 3.62
CA GLY A 43 -19.62 13.34 3.87
C GLY A 43 -19.31 12.94 5.31
N SER A 44 -20.33 12.54 6.09
CA SER A 44 -20.16 12.06 7.48
C SER A 44 -19.86 10.57 7.57
N CYS A 45 -19.81 9.84 6.45
CA CYS A 45 -19.52 8.41 6.43
C CYS A 45 -18.22 8.08 7.18
N TRP A 46 -18.29 7.11 8.08
CA TRP A 46 -17.12 6.54 8.74
C TRP A 46 -17.13 5.02 8.71
N TYR A 47 -15.94 4.47 8.80
CA TYR A 47 -15.66 3.06 8.60
C TYR A 47 -14.71 2.58 9.69
N THR A 48 -14.65 1.26 9.88
CA THR A 48 -13.64 0.60 10.72
C THR A 48 -13.00 -0.54 9.94
N CYS A 49 -11.71 -0.79 10.20
CA CYS A 49 -11.09 -2.02 9.75
C CYS A 49 -11.16 -3.06 10.87
N ASP A 50 -11.82 -4.18 10.59
CA ASP A 50 -12.01 -5.30 11.53
C ASP A 50 -10.92 -6.38 11.40
N ASP A 51 -9.89 -6.14 10.58
CA ASP A 51 -8.77 -7.07 10.42
C ASP A 51 -7.72 -6.86 11.53
N PRO A 52 -7.48 -7.85 12.42
CA PRO A 52 -6.51 -7.71 13.51
C PRO A 52 -5.05 -7.63 13.04
N TYR A 53 -4.76 -7.91 11.77
CA TYR A 53 -3.43 -7.75 11.20
C TYR A 53 -3.21 -6.37 10.55
N SER A 54 -4.24 -5.53 10.48
CA SER A 54 -4.11 -4.17 9.97
C SER A 54 -3.49 -3.25 11.04
N ILE A 55 -2.77 -2.21 10.59
CA ILE A 55 -2.25 -1.16 11.47
C ILE A 55 -3.35 -0.20 11.94
N ASN A 56 -4.47 -0.17 11.21
CA ASN A 56 -5.64 0.64 11.51
C ASN A 56 -6.81 -0.19 12.12
N TYR A 57 -6.49 -1.31 12.78
CA TYR A 57 -7.45 -2.18 13.45
C TYR A 57 -8.27 -1.40 14.50
N ASN A 58 -9.61 -1.50 14.40
CA ASN A 58 -10.57 -0.79 15.26
C ASN A 58 -10.39 0.74 15.33
N LEU A 59 -9.79 1.36 14.31
CA LEU A 59 -9.74 2.81 14.19
C LEU A 59 -10.93 3.33 13.39
N VAL A 60 -11.38 4.56 13.71
CA VAL A 60 -12.41 5.27 12.94
C VAL A 60 -11.75 5.92 11.72
N LEU A 61 -12.20 5.54 10.53
CA LEU A 61 -11.67 5.98 9.24
C LEU A 61 -12.71 6.81 8.47
N ASN A 62 -12.23 7.67 7.57
CA ASN A 62 -13.06 8.43 6.63
C ASN A 62 -13.18 7.74 5.26
N SER A 63 -12.66 6.51 5.12
CA SER A 63 -12.70 5.72 3.90
C SER A 63 -12.63 4.22 4.26
N ASN A 64 -13.25 3.39 3.42
CA ASN A 64 -13.32 1.95 3.64
C ASN A 64 -12.06 1.24 3.15
N TYR A 65 -11.00 1.23 3.95
CA TYR A 65 -9.79 0.45 3.66
C TYR A 65 -9.11 -0.05 4.94
N CYS A 66 -8.41 -1.17 4.81
CA CYS A 66 -7.50 -1.68 5.83
C CYS A 66 -6.06 -1.42 5.38
N GLU A 67 -5.23 -0.86 6.27
CA GLU A 67 -3.82 -0.58 6.00
C GLU A 67 -2.96 -1.65 6.69
N TYR A 68 -1.93 -2.12 5.99
CA TYR A 68 -1.05 -3.18 6.45
C TYR A 68 0.39 -2.73 6.25
N GLU A 69 1.27 -3.18 7.15
CA GLU A 69 2.70 -2.95 7.01
C GLU A 69 3.50 -4.22 7.30
N ALA A 70 4.74 -4.26 6.80
CA ALA A 70 5.71 -5.26 7.16
C ALA A 70 7.13 -4.74 6.96
N ASP A 71 8.04 -5.26 7.77
CA ASP A 71 9.45 -4.90 7.73
C ASP A 71 10.20 -5.84 6.79
N VAL A 72 11.19 -5.29 6.11
CA VAL A 72 12.10 -6.01 5.22
C VAL A 72 13.52 -5.73 5.66
N VAL A 73 14.35 -6.78 5.70
CA VAL A 73 15.78 -6.65 5.96
C VAL A 73 16.58 -7.30 4.85
N PHE A 74 17.34 -6.49 4.12
CA PHE A 74 18.30 -6.96 3.13
C PHE A 74 19.67 -7.11 3.76
N TYR A 75 20.33 -8.21 3.41
CA TYR A 75 21.68 -8.52 3.85
C TYR A 75 22.36 -9.43 2.84
N GLU A 76 23.68 -9.49 2.90
CA GLU A 76 24.50 -10.25 1.97
C GLU A 76 25.13 -11.47 2.66
N ASP A 77 25.30 -12.58 1.94
CA ASP A 77 26.08 -13.73 2.45
C ASP A 77 27.61 -13.53 2.27
N VAL A 78 28.43 -14.26 3.03
CA VAL A 78 29.90 -14.13 2.94
C VAL A 78 30.45 -14.39 1.53
N ALA A 79 29.82 -15.26 0.74
CA ALA A 79 30.31 -15.62 -0.59
C ALA A 79 30.06 -14.51 -1.61
N ALA A 80 28.91 -13.83 -1.52
CA ALA A 80 28.56 -12.67 -2.32
C ALA A 80 29.47 -11.47 -1.98
N ALA A 81 29.75 -11.24 -0.70
CA ALA A 81 30.67 -10.18 -0.29
C ALA A 81 32.09 -10.38 -0.86
N VAL A 82 32.63 -11.61 -0.80
CA VAL A 82 33.91 -11.96 -1.44
C VAL A 82 33.84 -11.78 -2.96
N TYR A 83 32.70 -12.07 -3.58
CA TYR A 83 32.52 -11.87 -5.00
C TYR A 83 32.63 -10.39 -5.41
N PHE A 84 31.94 -9.49 -4.71
CA PHE A 84 32.00 -8.05 -5.01
C PHE A 84 33.33 -7.40 -4.65
N ASP A 85 33.98 -7.85 -3.56
CA ASP A 85 35.36 -7.43 -3.22
C ASP A 85 36.33 -7.72 -4.37
N ASN A 86 36.25 -8.91 -4.97
CA ASN A 86 37.08 -9.26 -6.13
C ASN A 86 36.77 -8.45 -7.40
N LEU A 87 35.59 -7.84 -7.48
CA LEU A 87 35.22 -6.91 -8.56
C LEU A 87 35.62 -5.46 -8.27
N GLY A 88 36.04 -5.14 -7.05
CA GLY A 88 36.27 -3.76 -6.60
C GLY A 88 34.97 -2.95 -6.49
N ILE A 89 33.87 -3.60 -6.13
CA ILE A 89 32.59 -2.94 -5.83
C ILE A 89 32.50 -2.75 -4.32
N ASP A 90 32.38 -1.49 -3.88
CA ASP A 90 32.38 -1.15 -2.45
C ASP A 90 30.97 -1.09 -1.83
N TRP A 91 29.95 -0.78 -2.64
CA TRP A 91 28.57 -0.55 -2.17
C TRP A 91 27.54 -1.12 -3.13
N LEU A 92 26.43 -1.59 -2.56
CA LEU A 92 25.24 -2.07 -3.27
C LEU A 92 24.01 -1.27 -2.82
N ASP A 93 23.41 -0.52 -3.74
CA ASP A 93 22.19 0.25 -3.51
C ASP A 93 20.96 -0.62 -3.76
N ILE A 94 20.05 -0.63 -2.80
CA ILE A 94 18.79 -1.39 -2.86
C ILE A 94 17.65 -0.45 -3.23
N TYR A 95 16.83 -0.90 -4.17
CA TYR A 95 15.66 -0.21 -4.64
C TYR A 95 14.42 -1.10 -4.51
N VAL A 96 13.31 -0.51 -4.08
CA VAL A 96 11.97 -1.09 -4.18
C VAL A 96 11.22 -0.34 -5.28
N GLY A 97 10.83 -1.03 -6.35
CA GLY A 97 10.43 -0.38 -7.59
C GLY A 97 11.54 0.57 -8.10
N ASN A 98 11.29 1.87 -8.01
CA ASN A 98 12.25 2.91 -8.36
C ASN A 98 12.80 3.69 -7.15
N ASP A 99 12.31 3.40 -5.95
CA ASP A 99 12.65 4.14 -4.74
C ASP A 99 13.88 3.53 -4.08
N TYR A 100 14.87 4.37 -3.78
CA TYR A 100 16.07 3.97 -3.04
C TYR A 100 15.71 3.77 -1.56
N VAL A 101 16.06 2.60 -1.00
CA VAL A 101 15.74 2.25 0.39
C VAL A 101 16.96 2.08 1.30
N GLY A 102 18.17 1.99 0.74
CA GLY A 102 19.40 1.91 1.51
C GLY A 102 20.55 1.29 0.72
N SER A 103 21.74 1.27 1.32
CA SER A 103 22.94 0.68 0.72
C SER A 103 23.59 -0.31 1.68
N LEU A 104 24.04 -1.44 1.14
CA LEU A 104 24.92 -2.39 1.84
C LEU A 104 26.37 -2.08 1.51
N GLN A 105 27.27 -2.29 2.47
CA GLN A 105 28.69 -2.42 2.17
C GLN A 105 28.90 -3.75 1.43
N ALA A 106 29.25 -3.69 0.15
CA ALA A 106 29.33 -4.87 -0.73
C ALA A 106 30.45 -5.85 -0.37
N THR A 107 31.35 -5.44 0.53
CA THR A 107 32.47 -6.24 1.01
C THR A 107 32.20 -6.86 2.39
N LEU A 108 30.98 -6.71 2.91
CA LEU A 108 30.59 -7.17 4.24
C LEU A 108 29.46 -8.21 4.16
N GLY A 109 29.83 -9.47 4.35
CA GLY A 109 28.89 -10.58 4.36
C GLY A 109 28.54 -11.04 5.78
N PHE A 110 27.27 -11.41 5.97
CA PHE A 110 26.73 -11.88 7.23
C PHE A 110 26.89 -13.40 7.39
N THR A 111 27.05 -13.84 8.64
CA THR A 111 27.08 -15.25 9.03
C THR A 111 25.84 -15.68 9.84
N TYR A 112 24.92 -14.75 10.04
CA TYR A 112 23.63 -14.93 10.71
C TYR A 112 22.56 -14.18 9.92
N VAL A 113 21.29 -14.50 10.17
CA VAL A 113 20.15 -13.78 9.58
C VAL A 113 19.81 -12.58 10.46
N PRO A 114 19.95 -11.33 9.99
CA PRO A 114 19.54 -10.15 10.75
C PRO A 114 18.02 -10.15 10.98
N VAL A 115 17.60 -9.61 12.12
CA VAL A 115 16.18 -9.44 12.47
C VAL A 115 15.75 -7.99 12.26
N CYS A 116 14.46 -7.73 12.07
CA CYS A 116 13.98 -6.37 11.84
C CYS A 116 14.04 -5.48 13.09
N TYR A 117 13.97 -6.07 14.29
CA TYR A 117 14.11 -5.34 15.55
C TYR A 117 14.81 -6.18 16.63
N PRO A 118 15.87 -5.65 17.28
CA PRO A 118 16.55 -4.39 16.97
C PRO A 118 17.24 -4.45 15.59
N THR A 119 17.34 -3.30 14.92
CA THR A 119 17.98 -3.19 13.61
C THR A 119 19.49 -3.43 13.70
N ASP A 120 20.04 -4.10 12.70
CA ASP A 120 21.47 -4.25 12.51
C ASP A 120 22.00 -3.07 11.66
N PRO A 121 23.00 -2.31 12.11
CA PRO A 121 23.49 -1.14 11.37
C PRO A 121 24.13 -1.48 10.02
N ASP A 122 24.56 -2.73 9.82
CA ASP A 122 25.24 -3.18 8.60
C ASP A 122 24.26 -3.78 7.57
N ALA A 123 23.00 -3.98 7.95
CA ALA A 123 21.93 -4.44 7.07
C ALA A 123 21.02 -3.27 6.65
N VAL A 124 20.26 -3.45 5.56
CA VAL A 124 19.30 -2.43 5.11
C VAL A 124 17.90 -2.82 5.58
N HIS A 125 17.33 -1.96 6.42
CA HIS A 125 16.01 -2.11 7.02
C HIS A 125 15.04 -1.07 6.46
N PHE A 126 13.84 -1.49 6.07
CA PHE A 126 12.74 -0.59 5.71
C PHE A 126 11.38 -1.25 5.93
N THR A 127 10.34 -0.43 5.99
CA THR A 127 8.95 -0.88 6.14
C THR A 127 8.19 -0.60 4.85
N LEU A 128 7.41 -1.58 4.40
CA LEU A 128 6.46 -1.43 3.28
C LEU A 128 5.05 -1.33 3.84
N ALA A 129 4.25 -0.43 3.26
CA ALA A 129 2.83 -0.28 3.58
C ALA A 129 1.97 -0.53 2.33
N TRP A 130 0.81 -1.15 2.51
CA TRP A 130 -0.17 -1.41 1.45
C TRP A 130 -1.59 -1.55 2.03
N GLU A 131 -2.59 -1.61 1.15
CA GLU A 131 -4.00 -1.62 1.56
C GLU A 131 -4.75 -2.89 1.15
N ASN A 132 -5.85 -3.17 1.86
CA ASN A 132 -6.96 -4.05 1.48
C ASN A 132 -6.66 -5.55 1.34
N SER A 133 -5.44 -6.00 1.64
CA SER A 133 -5.06 -7.42 1.60
C SER A 133 -4.00 -7.71 2.66
N GLN A 134 -4.10 -8.83 3.38
CA GLN A 134 -3.08 -9.24 4.36
C GLN A 134 -1.72 -9.59 3.72
N SER A 135 -1.66 -9.67 2.39
CA SER A 135 -0.43 -9.92 1.64
C SER A 135 -0.33 -9.04 0.41
N SER A 136 0.89 -8.69 0.03
CA SER A 136 1.19 -7.96 -1.20
C SER A 136 2.43 -8.56 -1.88
N THR A 137 2.82 -8.00 -3.02
CA THR A 137 4.10 -8.30 -3.67
C THR A 137 4.85 -7.01 -3.92
N PHE A 138 6.17 -7.04 -3.79
CA PHE A 138 7.01 -5.89 -4.14
C PHE A 138 8.11 -6.31 -5.10
N THR A 139 8.44 -5.40 -6.02
CA THR A 139 9.56 -5.57 -6.94
C THR A 139 10.79 -4.87 -6.37
N TRP A 140 11.96 -5.45 -6.56
CA TRP A 140 13.19 -4.89 -6.04
C TRP A 140 14.36 -5.11 -7.00
N SER A 141 15.37 -4.26 -6.87
CA SER A 141 16.64 -4.39 -7.59
C SER A 141 17.80 -3.93 -6.72
N VAL A 142 18.98 -4.52 -6.94
CA VAL A 142 20.21 -4.14 -6.25
C VAL A 142 21.24 -3.73 -7.30
N ARG A 143 21.81 -2.55 -7.12
CA ARG A 143 22.65 -1.87 -8.11
C ARG A 143 23.99 -1.50 -7.50
N ASP A 144 25.07 -1.62 -8.28
CA ASP A 144 26.35 -1.06 -7.86
C ASP A 144 26.40 0.47 -8.08
N GLY A 145 27.49 1.10 -7.63
CA GLY A 145 27.72 2.54 -7.81
C GLY A 145 27.82 3.04 -9.26
N PHE A 146 27.85 2.13 -10.25
CA PHE A 146 27.79 2.46 -11.67
C PHE A 146 26.37 2.28 -12.25
N GLY A 147 25.41 1.85 -11.44
CA GLY A 147 24.03 1.58 -11.83
C GLY A 147 23.81 0.20 -12.45
N THR A 148 24.81 -0.69 -12.43
CA THR A 148 24.67 -2.05 -12.95
C THR A 148 23.81 -2.86 -11.98
N ILE A 149 22.75 -3.48 -12.49
CA ILE A 149 21.88 -4.35 -11.69
C ILE A 149 22.55 -5.72 -11.55
N HIS A 150 22.75 -6.18 -10.31
CA HIS A 150 23.29 -7.51 -9.98
C HIS A 150 22.23 -8.46 -9.45
N TYR A 151 21.14 -7.92 -8.90
CA TYR A 151 20.00 -8.68 -8.42
C TYR A 151 18.70 -7.96 -8.80
N SER A 152 17.66 -8.73 -9.10
CA SER A 152 16.29 -8.22 -9.17
C SER A 152 15.30 -9.33 -8.91
N GLY A 153 14.16 -9.00 -8.33
CA GLY A 153 13.15 -9.98 -8.03
C GLY A 153 11.78 -9.38 -7.78
N THR A 154 10.85 -10.28 -7.48
CA THR A 154 9.52 -9.94 -6.97
C THR A 154 9.21 -10.96 -5.90
N ASP A 155 8.94 -10.47 -4.70
CA ASP A 155 8.71 -11.32 -3.53
C ASP A 155 7.36 -11.01 -2.90
N LEU A 156 6.77 -12.03 -2.29
CA LEU A 156 5.56 -11.93 -1.49
C LEU A 156 5.92 -11.33 -0.13
N ILE A 157 5.08 -10.42 0.35
CA ILE A 157 5.17 -9.86 1.70
C ILE A 157 3.85 -10.07 2.43
N LEU A 158 3.93 -10.38 3.73
CA LEU A 158 2.80 -10.66 4.60
C LEU A 158 2.75 -9.60 5.70
N ALA A 159 1.55 -9.16 6.07
CA ALA A 159 1.35 -8.16 7.11
C ALA A 159 1.93 -8.59 8.45
N ASN A 160 2.44 -7.63 9.23
CA ASN A 160 3.04 -7.81 10.55
C ASN A 160 4.17 -8.85 10.57
N ASN A 161 4.89 -8.97 9.47
CA ASN A 161 6.01 -9.89 9.34
C ASN A 161 7.34 -9.14 9.17
N CYS A 162 8.43 -9.83 9.48
CA CYS A 162 9.78 -9.42 9.15
C CYS A 162 10.30 -10.34 8.05
N LEU A 163 10.53 -9.79 6.85
CA LEU A 163 11.00 -10.54 5.68
C LEU A 163 12.53 -10.40 5.52
N PRO A 164 13.31 -11.45 5.85
CA PRO A 164 14.74 -11.46 5.54
C PRO A 164 14.98 -11.73 4.05
N MET A 165 15.72 -10.82 3.41
CA MET A 165 16.09 -10.84 2.00
C MET A 165 17.59 -11.07 1.85
N GLU A 166 18.00 -12.33 1.79
CA GLU A 166 19.40 -12.71 1.64
C GLU A 166 19.88 -12.56 0.19
N LEU A 167 20.93 -11.78 -0.04
CA LEU A 167 21.62 -11.64 -1.31
C LEU A 167 22.77 -12.65 -1.38
N THR A 168 22.51 -13.80 -2.01
CA THR A 168 23.49 -14.89 -2.08
C THR A 168 24.32 -14.85 -3.36
N PHE A 169 25.51 -15.44 -3.33
CA PHE A 169 26.31 -15.60 -4.55
C PHE A 169 25.56 -16.42 -5.61
N LYS A 170 24.78 -17.41 -5.19
CA LYS A 170 23.94 -18.19 -6.09
C LYS A 170 22.90 -17.30 -6.80
N LYS A 171 22.26 -16.37 -6.10
CA LYS A 171 21.29 -15.43 -6.71
C LYS A 171 21.94 -14.52 -7.78
N ILE A 172 23.21 -14.14 -7.60
CA ILE A 172 23.97 -13.41 -8.63
C ILE A 172 24.11 -14.26 -9.90
N GLN A 173 24.48 -15.53 -9.74
CA GLN A 173 24.64 -16.45 -10.86
C GLN A 173 23.31 -16.66 -11.59
N ASP A 174 22.25 -16.95 -10.84
CA ASP A 174 20.91 -17.17 -11.39
C ASP A 174 20.41 -15.91 -12.14
N TYR A 175 20.67 -14.70 -11.62
CA TYR A 175 20.33 -13.46 -12.31
C TYR A 175 21.10 -13.31 -13.63
N LYS A 176 22.41 -13.58 -13.65
CA LYS A 176 23.23 -13.50 -14.87
C LYS A 176 22.82 -14.51 -15.93
N ASP A 177 22.48 -15.72 -15.51
CA ASP A 177 22.05 -16.79 -16.41
C ASP A 177 20.65 -16.54 -17.00
N SER A 178 19.85 -15.64 -16.39
CA SER A 178 18.52 -15.25 -16.87
C SER A 178 18.52 -14.16 -17.95
N LYS A 179 19.69 -13.60 -18.29
CA LYS A 179 19.88 -12.54 -19.28
C LYS A 179 20.39 -13.10 -20.60
#